data_AF-A0A518G0B4-F1
#
_entry.id   AF-A0A518G0B4-F1
#
_cell.length_a   1.000
_cell.length_b   1.000
_cell.length_c   1.000
_cell.angle_alpha   90.00
_cell.angle_beta   90.00
_cell.angle_gamma   90.00
#
_symmetry.space_group_name_H-M   'P 1'
#
loop_
_entity.id
_entity.type
_entity.pdbx_description
1 polymer ?
#
loop_
_entity_poly.entity_id
_entity_poly.type
_entity_poly.pdbx_seq_one_letter_code
_entity_poly.pdbx_strand_id
1 'polypeptide(L)'
;MPLTDHSPLAIEQIRSLVNDPQEAGLRTLDLLACLNDSEMELRGWACDALEVIQQIPEEIVPELLLACSHKNAGISEYSCTLLARRANSCDAAQQAAIQQTLRTTLQTHSETAARQAAAAALGKLPTLDQESRSALQQATTSTDPRLSRLARTALDTTT
;
A
#
# COMPACT_ATOMS: atom_id res chain seq x y z
N MET A 1 -0.21 8.21 -12.98
CA MET A 1 -0.03 9.57 -12.45
C MET A 1 1.35 9.65 -11.83
N PRO A 2 2.17 10.67 -12.13
CA PRO A 2 3.54 10.69 -11.66
C PRO A 2 3.63 11.28 -10.23
N LEU A 3 4.35 10.60 -9.35
CA LEU A 3 4.76 11.09 -8.01
C LEU A 3 5.93 12.10 -8.12
N THR A 4 5.97 12.90 -9.19
CA THR A 4 7.20 13.61 -9.61
C THR A 4 7.35 15.02 -9.06
N ASP A 5 6.34 15.59 -8.40
CA ASP A 5 6.43 16.93 -7.79
C ASP A 5 7.07 16.90 -6.38
N HIS A 6 7.59 15.74 -5.97
CA HIS A 6 8.30 15.51 -4.72
C HIS A 6 9.79 15.84 -4.88
N SER A 7 10.35 16.61 -3.94
CA SER A 7 11.78 16.95 -3.96
C SER A 7 12.60 15.67 -3.81
N PRO A 8 13.60 15.41 -4.68
CA PRO A 8 14.36 14.17 -4.62
C PRO A 8 15.15 14.10 -3.32
N LEU A 9 14.93 13.03 -2.55
CA LEU A 9 15.69 12.76 -1.34
C LEU A 9 17.08 12.27 -1.70
N ALA A 10 18.10 12.83 -1.04
CA ALA A 10 19.45 12.30 -1.09
C ALA A 10 19.53 10.96 -0.34
N ILE A 11 20.47 10.10 -0.73
CA ILE A 11 20.62 8.76 -0.13
C ILE A 11 20.88 8.83 1.38
N GLU A 12 21.65 9.81 1.87
CA GLU A 12 21.89 10.02 3.29
C GLU A 12 20.62 10.38 4.06
N GLN A 13 19.69 11.11 3.43
CA GLN A 13 18.40 11.44 4.01
C GLN A 13 17.54 10.18 4.11
N ILE A 14 17.45 9.38 3.06
CA ILE A 14 16.66 8.14 3.09
C ILE A 14 17.19 7.19 4.17
N ARG A 15 18.52 7.08 4.30
CA ARG A 15 19.17 6.26 5.32
C ARG A 15 18.85 6.71 6.75
N SER A 16 18.73 8.02 7.00
CA SER A 16 18.37 8.49 8.34
C SER A 16 16.90 8.17 8.66
N LEU A 17 16.01 8.21 7.67
CA LEU A 17 14.57 7.88 7.83
C LEU A 17 14.31 6.44 8.29
N VAL A 18 15.20 5.49 7.98
CA VAL A 18 15.10 4.11 8.50
C VAL A 18 15.10 4.06 10.03
N ASN A 19 15.74 5.03 10.68
CA ASN A 19 15.82 5.14 12.14
C ASN A 19 14.82 6.15 12.71
N ASP A 20 14.00 6.80 11.88
CA ASP A 20 12.99 7.77 12.27
C ASP A 20 11.65 7.47 11.59
N PRO A 21 10.86 6.52 12.14
CA PRO A 21 9.56 6.15 11.59
C PRO A 21 8.57 7.30 11.45
N GLN A 22 8.70 8.34 12.27
CA GLN A 22 7.79 9.48 12.26
C GLN A 22 8.11 10.39 11.07
N GLU A 23 9.38 10.77 10.90
CA GLU A 23 9.80 11.54 9.74
C GLU A 23 9.62 10.74 8.45
N ALA A 24 9.86 9.43 8.47
CA ALA A 24 9.58 8.55 7.33
C ALA A 24 8.10 8.62 6.90
N GLY A 25 7.18 8.68 7.87
CA GLY A 25 5.76 8.90 7.61
C GLY A 25 5.48 10.23 6.90
N LEU A 26 6.14 11.31 7.31
CA LEU A 26 6.03 12.64 6.67
C LEU A 26 6.60 12.66 5.25
N ARG A 27 7.58 11.80 4.95
CA ARG A 27 8.25 11.68 3.65
C ARG A 27 7.74 10.52 2.80
N THR A 28 6.59 9.94 3.14
CA THR A 28 6.06 8.73 2.48
C THR A 28 6.00 8.87 0.96
N LEU A 29 5.49 10.00 0.44
CA LEU A 29 5.36 10.19 -1.00
C LEU A 29 6.72 10.36 -1.69
N ASP A 30 7.67 11.04 -1.05
CA ASP A 30 9.04 11.18 -1.53
C ASP A 30 9.73 9.79 -1.57
N LEU A 31 9.55 8.98 -0.52
CA LEU A 31 10.05 7.60 -0.44
C LEU A 31 9.42 6.68 -1.51
N LEU A 32 8.13 6.82 -1.80
CA LEU A 32 7.49 6.10 -2.89
C LEU A 32 8.04 6.53 -4.25
N ALA A 33 8.30 7.82 -4.46
CA ALA A 33 8.91 8.32 -5.70
C ALA A 33 10.31 7.70 -5.93
N CYS A 34 11.08 7.54 -4.85
CA CYS A 34 12.40 6.90 -4.85
C CYS A 34 12.40 5.46 -5.38
N LEU A 35 11.27 4.74 -5.31
CA LEU A 35 11.15 3.38 -5.87
C LEU A 35 11.22 3.34 -7.41
N ASN A 36 11.08 4.48 -8.09
CA ASN A 36 11.31 4.61 -9.53
C ASN A 36 12.73 5.06 -9.88
N ASP A 37 13.59 5.31 -8.89
CA ASP A 37 14.95 5.78 -9.18
C ASP A 37 15.75 4.70 -9.92
N SER A 38 16.70 5.13 -10.76
CA SER A 38 17.63 4.25 -11.46
C SER A 38 18.64 3.58 -10.51
N GLU A 39 18.99 4.24 -9.41
CA GLU A 39 19.98 3.79 -8.45
C GLU A 39 19.40 2.71 -7.53
N MET A 40 20.00 1.52 -7.56
CA MET A 40 19.53 0.38 -6.77
C MET A 40 19.63 0.62 -5.27
N GLU A 41 20.68 1.30 -4.83
CA GLU A 41 20.90 1.58 -3.41
C GLU A 41 19.81 2.51 -2.87
N LEU A 42 19.45 3.54 -3.64
CA LEU A 42 18.39 4.49 -3.30
C LEU A 42 17.04 3.77 -3.17
N ARG A 43 16.70 2.88 -4.13
CA ARG A 43 15.48 2.06 -4.04
C ARG A 43 15.48 1.14 -2.81
N GLY A 44 16.63 0.54 -2.48
CA GLY A 44 16.77 -0.35 -1.32
C GLY A 44 16.49 0.38 -0.01
N TRP A 45 17.15 1.52 0.21
CA TRP A 45 16.93 2.33 1.41
C TRP A 45 15.49 2.88 1.49
N ALA A 46 14.88 3.21 0.34
CA ALA A 46 13.50 3.66 0.32
C ALA A 46 12.52 2.55 0.77
N CYS A 47 12.74 1.30 0.34
CA CYS A 47 11.99 0.15 0.85
C CYS A 47 12.13 0.03 2.36
N ASP A 48 13.37 0.02 2.88
CA ASP A 48 13.63 -0.12 4.31
C ASP A 48 12.96 1.00 5.13
N ALA A 49 12.99 2.23 4.63
CA ALA A 49 12.33 3.37 5.26
C ALA A 49 10.80 3.26 5.21
N LEU A 50 10.22 2.78 4.11
CA LEU A 50 8.76 2.54 3.99
C LEU A 50 8.27 1.44 4.93
N GLU A 51 9.09 0.42 5.19
CA GLU A 51 8.73 -0.70 6.07
C GLU A 51 8.50 -0.24 7.52
N VAL A 52 9.35 0.66 8.02
CA VAL A 52 9.32 1.13 9.40
C VAL A 52 8.19 2.13 9.68
N ILE A 53 7.54 2.69 8.64
CA ILE A 53 6.46 3.67 8.80
C ILE A 53 5.28 3.06 9.57
N GLN A 54 4.96 3.65 10.72
CA GLN A 54 3.83 3.22 11.56
C GLN A 54 2.57 4.04 11.32
N GLN A 55 2.74 5.33 10.98
CA GLN A 55 1.65 6.28 10.76
C GLN A 55 1.97 7.14 9.55
N ILE A 56 0.92 7.49 8.82
CA ILE A 56 0.98 8.41 7.69
C ILE A 56 0.06 9.61 7.94
N PRO A 57 0.44 10.81 7.49
CA PRO A 57 -0.44 11.98 7.52
C PRO A 57 -1.75 11.73 6.79
N GLU A 58 -2.82 12.41 7.21
CA GLU A 58 -4.11 12.31 6.54
C GLU A 58 -4.09 12.96 5.15
N GLU A 59 -3.30 14.02 5.04
CA GLU A 59 -3.17 14.87 3.87
C GLU A 59 -2.67 14.11 2.65
N ILE A 60 -1.93 13.01 2.83
CA ILE A 60 -1.36 12.20 1.74
C ILE A 60 -2.22 10.99 1.35
N VAL A 61 -3.36 10.76 2.02
CA VAL A 61 -4.25 9.63 1.72
C VAL A 61 -4.76 9.66 0.27
N PRO A 62 -5.20 10.80 -0.30
CA PRO A 62 -5.64 10.86 -1.70
C PRO A 62 -4.54 10.41 -2.69
N GLU A 63 -3.31 10.83 -2.47
CA GLU A 63 -2.15 10.50 -3.29
C GLU A 63 -1.81 9.01 -3.18
N LEU A 64 -1.89 8.44 -1.98
CA LEU A 64 -1.68 7.01 -1.77
C LEU A 64 -2.77 6.16 -2.44
N LEU A 65 -4.03 6.61 -2.42
CA LEU A 65 -5.11 5.94 -3.15
C LEU A 65 -4.82 5.87 -4.65
N LEU A 66 -4.26 6.94 -5.21
CA LEU A 66 -3.86 6.98 -6.63
C LEU A 66 -2.63 6.11 -6.89
N ALA A 67 -1.69 6.05 -5.95
CA ALA A 67 -0.47 5.24 -6.03
C ALA A 67 -0.74 3.72 -5.99
N CYS A 68 -1.86 3.26 -5.43
CA CYS A 68 -2.30 1.86 -5.49
C CYS A 68 -2.52 1.31 -6.91
N SER A 69 -2.67 2.19 -7.90
CA SER A 69 -2.80 1.83 -9.32
C SER A 69 -1.52 2.14 -10.13
N HIS A 70 -0.40 2.39 -9.46
CA HIS A 70 0.84 2.75 -10.11
C HIS A 70 1.49 1.52 -10.79
N LYS A 71 2.06 1.73 -11.98
CA LYS A 71 2.69 0.67 -12.81
C LYS A 71 3.89 -0.02 -12.15
N ASN A 72 4.59 0.69 -11.27
CA ASN A 72 5.68 0.12 -10.48
C ASN A 72 5.06 -0.67 -9.32
N ALA A 73 5.31 -1.98 -9.30
CA ALA A 73 4.77 -2.90 -8.31
C ALA A 73 5.12 -2.52 -6.87
N GLY A 74 6.32 -2.01 -6.61
CA GLY A 74 6.73 -1.58 -5.27
C GLY A 74 5.89 -0.39 -4.78
N ILE A 75 5.64 0.59 -5.66
CA ILE A 75 4.82 1.76 -5.31
C ILE A 75 3.40 1.31 -4.97
N SER A 76 2.76 0.49 -5.79
CA SER A 76 1.39 0.04 -5.54
C SER A 76 1.29 -0.88 -4.33
N GLU A 77 2.28 -1.77 -4.10
CA GLU A 77 2.35 -2.65 -2.93
C GLU A 77 2.47 -1.87 -1.61
N TYR A 78 3.44 -0.95 -1.51
CA TYR A 78 3.62 -0.15 -0.30
C TYR A 78 2.42 0.77 -0.06
N SER A 79 1.84 1.35 -1.12
CA SER A 79 0.64 2.20 -0.99
C SER A 79 -0.54 1.42 -0.40
N CYS A 80 -0.82 0.22 -0.90
CA CYS A 80 -1.88 -0.64 -0.34
C CYS A 80 -1.62 -0.97 1.13
N THR A 81 -0.36 -1.26 1.47
CA THR A 81 0.05 -1.65 2.83
C THR A 81 -0.10 -0.49 3.82
N LEU A 82 0.35 0.71 3.45
CA LEU A 82 0.30 1.90 4.31
C LEU A 82 -1.14 2.37 4.52
N LEU A 83 -1.98 2.33 3.48
CA LEU A 83 -3.41 2.64 3.61
C LEU A 83 -4.13 1.71 4.59
N ALA A 84 -3.84 0.41 4.56
CA ALA A 84 -4.43 -0.54 5.51
C ALA A 84 -4.01 -0.27 6.96
N ARG A 85 -2.76 0.17 7.19
CA ARG A 85 -2.30 0.57 8.54
C ARG A 85 -3.08 1.80 9.04
N ARG A 86 -3.31 2.79 8.17
CA ARG A 86 -4.03 4.02 8.51
C ARG A 86 -5.53 3.81 8.72
N ALA A 87 -6.15 2.87 8.00
CA ALA A 87 -7.60 2.67 7.98
C ALA A 87 -8.25 2.50 9.37
N ASN A 88 -7.51 2.00 10.38
CA ASN A 88 -7.99 1.89 11.76
C ASN A 88 -8.27 3.23 12.47
N SER A 89 -7.80 4.34 11.90
CA SER A 89 -7.88 5.68 12.48
C SER A 89 -8.54 6.69 11.55
N CYS A 90 -9.11 6.21 10.44
CA CYS A 90 -9.83 7.02 9.45
C CYS A 90 -11.32 7.09 9.79
N ASP A 91 -12.00 8.10 9.24
CA ASP A 91 -13.45 8.13 9.27
C ASP A 91 -14.07 7.08 8.31
N ALA A 92 -15.39 6.90 8.41
CA ALA A 92 -16.10 5.91 7.58
C ALA A 92 -16.02 6.22 6.07
N ALA A 93 -15.91 7.49 5.68
CA ALA A 93 -15.86 7.89 4.27
C ALA A 93 -14.50 7.56 3.65
N GLN A 94 -13.41 7.88 4.34
CA GLN A 94 -12.04 7.50 3.99
C GLN A 94 -11.89 5.98 3.98
N GLN A 95 -12.45 5.29 4.98
CA GLN A 95 -12.39 3.84 5.02
C GLN A 95 -13.10 3.20 3.81
N ALA A 96 -14.25 3.73 3.39
CA ALA A 96 -14.94 3.28 2.17
C ALA A 96 -14.09 3.53 0.91
N ALA A 97 -13.42 4.68 0.81
CA ALA A 97 -12.52 4.98 -0.29
C ALA A 97 -11.32 4.03 -0.33
N ILE A 98 -10.72 3.72 0.82
CA ILE A 98 -9.64 2.73 0.96
C ILE A 98 -10.11 1.35 0.51
N GLN A 99 -11.26 0.87 1.00
CA GLN A 99 -11.83 -0.42 0.59
C GLN A 99 -12.06 -0.48 -0.93
N GLN A 100 -12.68 0.55 -1.50
CA GLN A 100 -12.96 0.65 -2.93
C GLN A 100 -11.68 0.55 -3.77
N THR A 101 -10.64 1.30 -3.38
CA THR A 101 -9.36 1.30 -4.09
C THR A 101 -8.66 -0.05 -3.97
N LEU A 102 -8.56 -0.60 -2.76
CA LEU A 102 -7.94 -1.91 -2.55
C LEU A 102 -8.67 -3.02 -3.31
N ARG A 103 -10.01 -3.00 -3.33
CA ARG A 103 -10.81 -3.93 -4.12
C ARG A 103 -10.52 -3.79 -5.62
N THR A 104 -10.45 -2.56 -6.10
CA THR A 104 -10.14 -2.27 -7.50
C THR A 104 -8.75 -2.80 -7.85
N THR A 105 -7.72 -2.50 -7.05
CA THR A 105 -6.36 -3.01 -7.23
C THR A 105 -6.32 -4.54 -7.21
N LEU A 106 -7.06 -5.19 -6.31
CA LEU A 106 -7.15 -6.65 -6.26
C LEU A 106 -7.72 -7.24 -7.57
N GLN A 107 -8.71 -6.60 -8.16
CA GLN A 107 -9.44 -7.14 -9.32
C GLN A 107 -8.80 -6.80 -10.66
N THR A 108 -8.23 -5.60 -10.82
CA THR A 108 -7.85 -5.06 -12.13
C THR A 108 -6.34 -4.88 -12.32
N HIS A 109 -5.54 -4.88 -11.25
CA HIS A 109 -4.12 -4.61 -11.37
C HIS A 109 -3.38 -5.75 -12.07
N SER A 110 -2.50 -5.44 -13.03
CA SER A 110 -1.74 -6.42 -13.80
C SER A 110 -0.71 -7.15 -12.93
N GLU A 111 0.00 -6.39 -12.09
CA GLU A 111 1.04 -6.92 -11.21
C GLU A 111 0.48 -7.76 -10.07
N THR A 112 1.02 -8.97 -9.94
CA THR A 112 0.61 -9.93 -8.92
C THR A 112 0.95 -9.45 -7.51
N ALA A 113 2.09 -8.79 -7.31
CA ALA A 113 2.48 -8.23 -6.01
C ALA A 113 1.48 -7.19 -5.50
N ALA A 114 1.01 -6.30 -6.38
CA ALA A 114 0.00 -5.31 -6.05
C ALA A 114 -1.34 -5.96 -5.66
N ARG A 115 -1.79 -6.99 -6.41
CA ARG A 115 -3.00 -7.76 -6.05
C ARG A 115 -2.86 -8.47 -4.70
N GLN A 116 -1.70 -9.06 -4.42
CA GLN A 116 -1.41 -9.70 -3.14
C GLN A 116 -1.42 -8.70 -1.98
N ALA A 117 -0.78 -7.54 -2.17
CA ALA A 117 -0.78 -6.45 -1.19
C ALA A 117 -2.20 -5.96 -0.92
N ALA A 118 -3.02 -5.77 -1.96
CA ALA A 118 -4.41 -5.39 -1.82
C ALA A 118 -5.26 -6.42 -1.06
N ALA A 119 -5.11 -7.72 -1.36
CA ALA A 119 -5.79 -8.78 -0.62
C ALA A 119 -5.39 -8.80 0.86
N ALA A 120 -4.09 -8.68 1.15
CA ALA A 120 -3.58 -8.61 2.51
C ALA A 120 -4.05 -7.35 3.26
N ALA A 121 -4.10 -6.22 2.56
CA ALA A 121 -4.56 -4.94 3.07
C ALA A 121 -6.04 -4.98 3.45
N LEU A 122 -6.91 -5.54 2.60
CA LEU A 122 -8.34 -5.73 2.89
C LEU A 122 -8.56 -6.57 4.16
N GLY A 123 -7.74 -7.60 4.39
CA GLY A 123 -7.82 -8.44 5.59
C GLY A 123 -7.39 -7.76 6.90
N LYS A 124 -6.73 -6.60 6.82
CA LYS A 124 -6.30 -5.81 7.97
C LYS A 124 -7.25 -4.66 8.32
N LEU A 125 -8.28 -4.46 7.50
CA LEU A 125 -9.26 -3.41 7.74
C LEU A 125 -10.18 -3.79 8.91
N PRO A 126 -10.60 -2.82 9.74
CA PRO A 126 -11.43 -3.10 10.93
C PRO A 126 -12.85 -3.49 10.55
N THR A 127 -13.35 -2.99 9.43
CA THR A 127 -14.61 -3.43 8.82
C THR A 127 -14.36 -3.77 7.36
N LEU A 128 -15.17 -4.68 6.82
CA LEU A 128 -15.07 -5.14 5.45
C LEU A 128 -16.47 -5.20 4.84
N ASP A 129 -16.69 -4.47 3.75
CA ASP A 129 -17.97 -4.47 3.04
C ASP A 129 -18.21 -5.78 2.26
N GLN A 130 -19.46 -6.00 1.87
CA GLN A 130 -19.86 -7.23 1.17
C GLN A 130 -19.19 -7.38 -0.21
N GLU A 131 -18.90 -6.26 -0.87
CA GLU A 131 -18.26 -6.25 -2.18
C GLU A 131 -16.77 -6.65 -2.08
N SER A 132 -16.05 -6.16 -1.08
CA SER A 132 -14.66 -6.57 -0.83
C SER A 132 -14.58 -8.01 -0.35
N ARG A 133 -15.54 -8.48 0.46
CA ARG A 133 -15.67 -9.92 0.78
C ARG A 133 -15.82 -10.76 -0.48
N SER A 134 -16.69 -10.35 -1.39
CA SER A 134 -16.94 -11.07 -2.65
C SER A 134 -15.69 -11.09 -3.53
N ALA A 135 -14.96 -9.96 -3.61
CA ALA A 135 -13.70 -9.88 -4.34
C ALA A 135 -12.61 -10.78 -3.73
N LEU A 136 -12.50 -10.86 -2.41
CA LEU A 136 -11.58 -11.78 -1.73
C LEU A 136 -11.98 -13.24 -1.97
N GLN A 137 -13.27 -13.57 -1.93
CA GLN A 137 -13.75 -14.92 -2.27
C GLN A 137 -13.35 -15.34 -3.68
N GLN A 138 -13.50 -14.44 -4.66
CA GLN A 138 -12.99 -14.69 -6.01
C GLN A 138 -11.46 -14.86 -6.03
N ALA A 139 -10.72 -14.06 -5.27
CA ALA A 139 -9.26 -14.19 -5.19
C ALA A 139 -8.81 -15.51 -4.55
N THR A 140 -9.62 -16.17 -3.71
CA THR A 140 -9.29 -17.51 -3.16
C THR A 140 -9.19 -18.59 -4.25
N THR A 141 -9.85 -18.41 -5.39
CA THR A 141 -9.79 -19.35 -6.52
C THR A 141 -8.70 -18.98 -7.54
N SER A 142 -7.89 -17.96 -7.25
CA SER A 142 -6.77 -17.56 -8.10
C SER A 142 -5.77 -18.69 -8.27
N THR A 143 -5.16 -18.77 -9.46
CA THR A 143 -4.06 -19.69 -9.75
C THR A 143 -2.76 -19.34 -9.03
N ASP A 144 -2.63 -18.11 -8.51
CA ASP A 144 -1.52 -17.70 -7.66
C ASP A 144 -1.72 -18.22 -6.22
N PRO A 145 -0.86 -19.16 -5.75
CA PRO A 145 -1.00 -19.75 -4.42
C PRO A 145 -0.87 -18.73 -3.29
N ARG A 146 -0.04 -17.69 -3.46
CA ARG A 146 0.16 -16.67 -2.42
C ARG A 146 -1.05 -15.75 -2.34
N LEU A 147 -1.59 -15.31 -3.48
CA LEU A 147 -2.83 -14.52 -3.52
C LEU A 147 -4.01 -15.29 -2.92
N SER A 148 -4.20 -16.55 -3.31
CA SER A 148 -5.27 -17.40 -2.78
C SER A 148 -5.19 -17.54 -1.26
N ARG A 149 -3.99 -17.80 -0.72
CA ARG A 149 -3.75 -17.90 0.73
C ARG A 149 -4.02 -16.58 1.45
N LEU A 150 -3.54 -15.46 0.91
CA LEU A 150 -3.77 -14.13 1.51
C LEU A 150 -5.26 -13.78 1.53
N ALA A 151 -5.98 -14.05 0.44
CA ALA A 151 -7.41 -13.81 0.37
C ALA A 151 -8.21 -14.65 1.39
N ARG A 152 -7.83 -15.92 1.56
CA ARG A 152 -8.45 -16.78 2.57
C ARG A 152 -8.18 -16.30 3.99
N THR A 153 -6.93 -15.94 4.28
CA THR A 153 -6.54 -15.36 5.58
C THR A 153 -7.31 -14.07 5.87
N ALA A 154 -7.48 -13.21 4.87
CA ALA A 154 -8.24 -11.97 4.99
C ALA A 154 -9.72 -12.21 5.31
N LEU A 155 -10.34 -13.23 4.70
CA LEU A 155 -11.71 -13.61 5.02
C LEU A 155 -11.84 -14.17 6.44
N ASP A 156 -10.91 -15.02 6.87
CA ASP A 156 -10.91 -15.63 8.21
C ASP A 156 -10.68 -14.60 9.33
N THR A 157 -9.94 -13.52 9.05
CA THR A 157 -9.65 -12.45 10.04
C THR A 157 -10.81 -11.46 10.18
N THR A 158 -11.71 -11.39 9.17
CA THR A 158 -12.80 -10.42 9.10
C THR A 158 -14.18 -11.04 9.34
N THR A 159 -14.26 -12.33 9.72
CA THR A 159 -15.47 -13.02 10.23
C THR A 159 -15.61 -12.86 11.73
#